data_AF-A0AAU7YL78-F1
#
_entry.id   AF-A0AAU7YL78-F1
#
_cell.length_a   1.000
_cell.length_b   1.000
_cell.length_c   1.000
_cell.angle_alpha   90.00
_cell.angle_beta   90.00
_cell.angle_gamma   90.00
#
_symmetry.space_group_name_H-M   'P 1'
#
loop_
_entity.id
_entity.type
_entity.pdbx_description
1 polymer ?
#
loop_
_entity_poly.entity_id
_entity_poly.type
_entity_poly.pdbx_seq_one_letter_code
_entity_poly.pdbx_strand_id
1 'polypeptide(L)'
;MSNLLNKYNTFYFIASSLATLTLLTSLALINVPSSLILALAALSALALMIFYKIIIDTRKVEKKFAHKERELTQEKHNLYEEGRKFGQKIEDERKSFLKEKKSLEEKLEVKMNRIIGITDELEKITKERDELAAQEKELLHKISYLCKQLQEKEANLTEREKQIMELKRKIDNDKYEELHKEIEKLSKEKEELSKEIDKLRKEKHMLYTQKEELYKRQEELCVELGELQCKFKEINQKNKNLSQELKRKFEELDKADGLIKNQSFELDRIRQDCNNEVKNLRNSLLERYSQIKQLQYVIDKIEESIRENETIKDYSKKIILGETQKIKFILGELVQFTPGEDYRPLEEASMGDLGYESLPATPIKSPNSLLTESYELNQSGGIYKT
;
A
#
# COMPACT_ATOMS: atom_id res chain seq x y z
N MET A 1 9.11 -107.00 126.36
CA MET A 1 9.64 -108.34 126.71
C MET A 1 11.04 -108.12 127.28
N SER A 2 11.41 -108.42 128.52
CA SER A 2 10.95 -109.48 129.42
C SER A 2 11.06 -108.99 130.87
N ASN A 3 9.93 -108.97 131.54
CA ASN A 3 9.67 -108.42 132.87
C ASN A 3 9.61 -109.58 133.89
N LEU A 4 10.66 -110.40 133.95
CA LEU A 4 10.65 -111.69 134.69
C LEU A 4 11.63 -111.78 135.87
N LEU A 5 12.36 -110.70 136.18
CA LEU A 5 13.25 -110.62 137.34
C LEU A 5 12.78 -109.50 138.29
N ASN A 6 11.51 -109.61 138.70
CA ASN A 6 10.97 -108.71 139.72
C ASN A 6 11.55 -109.07 141.09
N LYS A 7 12.05 -108.05 141.79
CA LYS A 7 12.75 -108.07 143.09
C LYS A 7 12.01 -108.86 144.18
N TYR A 8 10.70 -109.02 144.03
CA TYR A 8 9.81 -109.74 144.95
C TYR A 8 9.84 -111.28 144.82
N ASN A 9 10.19 -111.84 143.66
CA ASN A 9 10.24 -113.31 143.49
C ASN A 9 11.49 -113.96 144.10
N THR A 10 12.59 -113.23 144.20
CA THR A 10 13.83 -113.72 144.83
C THR A 10 13.65 -113.93 146.34
N PHE A 11 12.81 -113.13 146.98
CA PHE A 11 12.48 -113.28 148.40
C PHE A 11 11.71 -114.57 148.71
N TYR A 12 10.77 -114.97 147.83
CA TYR A 12 10.00 -116.21 147.98
C TYR A 12 10.87 -117.47 147.89
N PHE A 13 11.90 -117.46 147.04
CA PHE A 13 12.83 -118.58 146.89
C PHE A 13 13.75 -118.74 148.12
N ILE A 14 14.21 -117.64 148.72
CA ILE A 14 15.04 -117.64 149.93
C ILE A 14 14.20 -118.07 151.15
N ALA A 15 12.97 -117.56 151.29
CA ALA A 15 12.07 -117.95 152.37
C ALA A 15 11.66 -119.44 152.32
N SER A 16 11.41 -119.99 151.13
CA SER A 16 11.12 -121.42 150.94
C SER A 16 12.32 -122.30 151.28
N SER A 17 13.53 -121.88 150.89
CA SER A 17 14.78 -122.62 151.18
C SER A 17 15.13 -122.62 152.68
N LEU A 18 14.88 -121.49 153.37
CA LEU A 18 15.09 -121.39 154.80
C LEU A 18 14.08 -122.25 155.57
N ALA A 19 12.81 -122.27 155.15
CA ALA A 19 11.78 -123.13 155.75
C ALA A 19 12.11 -124.64 155.60
N THR A 20 12.65 -125.07 154.45
CA THR A 20 13.12 -126.46 154.28
C THR A 20 14.34 -126.80 155.14
N LEU A 21 15.22 -125.83 155.40
CA LEU A 21 16.39 -126.03 156.26
C LEU A 21 15.99 -126.19 157.74
N THR A 22 14.96 -125.47 158.20
CA THR A 22 14.40 -125.59 159.56
C THR A 22 13.60 -126.88 159.76
N LEU A 23 13.00 -127.43 158.70
CA LEU A 23 12.26 -128.71 158.72
C LEU A 23 13.19 -129.93 158.66
N LEU A 24 14.38 -129.80 158.03
CA LEU A 24 15.41 -130.85 158.05
C LEU A 24 16.18 -130.92 159.38
N THR A 25 16.40 -129.80 160.07
CA THR A 25 17.09 -129.79 161.37
C THR A 25 16.23 -130.34 162.51
N SER A 26 14.90 -130.27 162.40
CA SER A 26 13.96 -130.83 163.38
C SER A 26 13.77 -132.36 163.26
N LEU A 27 14.15 -132.97 162.14
CA LEU A 27 14.10 -134.43 161.95
C LEU A 27 15.42 -135.14 162.34
N ALA A 28 16.51 -134.40 162.57
CA ALA A 28 17.84 -134.92 162.90
C ALA A 28 18.04 -135.25 164.40
N LEU A 29 16.97 -135.63 165.12
CA LEU A 29 17.01 -136.11 166.51
C LEU A 29 17.00 -137.65 166.61
N ILE A 30 16.92 -138.38 165.50
CA ILE A 30 16.86 -139.85 165.51
C ILE A 30 17.96 -140.39 164.59
N ASN A 31 19.13 -140.59 165.18
CA ASN A 31 20.12 -141.59 164.79
C ASN A 31 20.51 -141.60 163.30
N VAL A 32 21.17 -140.54 162.83
CA VAL A 32 21.68 -140.41 161.45
C VAL A 32 23.22 -140.43 161.43
N PRO A 33 23.87 -141.08 160.43
CA PRO A 33 25.32 -141.26 160.40
C PRO A 33 26.09 -139.96 160.09
N SER A 34 27.26 -139.77 160.70
CA SER A 34 28.12 -138.58 160.57
C SER A 34 28.56 -138.22 159.13
N SER A 35 28.43 -139.15 158.17
CA SER A 35 28.77 -138.93 156.75
C SER A 35 27.75 -138.05 156.00
N LEU A 36 26.50 -137.93 156.48
CA LEU A 36 25.47 -137.12 155.81
C LEU A 36 25.60 -135.62 156.11
N ILE A 37 26.04 -135.27 157.33
CA ILE A 37 26.22 -133.87 157.78
C ILE A 37 27.34 -133.18 156.99
N LEU A 38 28.41 -133.91 156.67
CA LEU A 38 29.53 -133.39 155.89
C LEU A 38 29.14 -133.13 154.42
N ALA A 39 28.29 -133.99 153.83
CA ALA A 39 27.77 -133.80 152.48
C ALA A 39 26.84 -132.57 152.37
N LEU A 40 26.02 -132.32 153.39
CA LEU A 40 25.14 -131.15 153.44
C LEU A 40 25.93 -129.83 153.58
N ALA A 41 27.01 -129.84 154.37
CA ALA A 41 27.91 -128.69 154.50
C ALA A 41 28.63 -128.37 153.18
N ALA A 42 29.06 -129.40 152.43
CA ALA A 42 29.70 -129.23 151.13
C ALA A 42 28.73 -128.67 150.07
N LEU A 43 27.47 -129.15 150.04
CA LEU A 43 26.42 -128.62 149.17
C LEU A 43 26.04 -127.18 149.49
N SER A 44 26.01 -126.80 150.78
CA SER A 44 25.77 -125.43 151.23
C SER A 44 26.88 -124.47 150.77
N ALA A 45 28.15 -124.87 150.88
CA ALA A 45 29.28 -124.08 150.40
C ALA A 45 29.26 -123.88 148.87
N LEU A 46 28.86 -124.91 148.11
CA LEU A 46 28.79 -124.86 146.66
C LEU A 46 27.64 -123.97 146.16
N ALA A 47 26.49 -123.98 146.86
CA ALA A 47 25.38 -123.08 146.60
C ALA A 47 25.74 -121.61 146.84
N LEU A 48 26.47 -121.30 147.91
CA LEU A 48 26.97 -119.95 148.18
C LEU A 48 27.94 -119.44 147.10
N MET A 49 28.81 -120.32 146.58
CA MET A 49 29.73 -119.95 145.50
C MET A 49 29.00 -119.63 144.19
N ILE A 50 27.95 -120.40 143.86
CA ILE A 50 27.10 -120.13 142.68
C ILE A 50 26.34 -118.81 142.85
N PHE A 51 25.79 -118.54 144.04
CA PHE A 51 25.10 -117.27 144.32
C PHE A 51 26.03 -116.07 144.21
N TYR A 52 27.28 -116.17 144.70
CA TYR A 52 28.25 -115.08 144.59
C TYR A 52 28.59 -114.77 143.12
N LYS A 53 28.69 -115.80 142.27
CA LYS A 53 28.95 -115.64 140.83
C LYS A 53 27.79 -114.98 140.10
N ILE A 54 26.54 -115.35 140.43
CA ILE A 54 25.33 -114.74 139.84
C ILE A 54 25.25 -113.23 140.16
N ILE A 55 25.55 -112.83 141.40
CA ILE A 55 25.50 -111.43 141.84
C ILE A 55 26.55 -110.56 141.13
N ILE A 56 27.76 -111.10 140.90
CA ILE A 56 28.81 -110.39 140.16
C ILE A 56 28.40 -110.18 138.69
N ASP A 57 27.84 -111.21 138.06
CA ASP A 57 27.41 -111.11 136.66
C ASP A 57 26.22 -110.14 136.50
N THR A 58 25.29 -110.07 137.46
CA THR A 58 24.18 -109.10 137.41
C THR A 58 24.68 -107.65 137.51
N ARG A 59 25.66 -107.35 138.38
CA ARG A 59 26.28 -106.00 138.45
C ARG A 59 26.97 -105.58 137.15
N LYS A 60 27.53 -106.54 136.40
CA LYS A 60 28.21 -106.26 135.13
C LYS A 60 27.21 -105.94 134.01
N VAL A 61 26.04 -106.58 134.01
CA VAL A 61 24.95 -106.29 133.07
C VAL A 61 24.31 -104.93 133.37
N GLU A 62 24.10 -104.60 134.65
CA GLU A 62 23.47 -103.34 135.06
C GLU A 62 24.32 -102.12 134.69
N LYS A 63 25.66 -102.21 134.84
CA LYS A 63 26.59 -101.15 134.37
C LYS A 63 26.58 -100.99 132.84
N LYS A 64 26.45 -102.09 132.08
CA LYS A 64 26.33 -102.02 130.62
C LYS A 64 24.99 -101.42 130.19
N PHE A 65 23.92 -101.68 130.94
CA PHE A 65 22.60 -101.13 130.65
C PHE A 65 22.56 -99.61 130.92
N ALA A 66 23.08 -99.17 132.07
CA ALA A 66 23.16 -97.75 132.41
C ALA A 66 24.05 -96.93 131.44
N HIS A 67 25.09 -97.55 130.86
CA HIS A 67 25.90 -96.91 129.83
C HIS A 67 25.11 -96.75 128.52
N LYS A 68 24.40 -97.80 128.09
CA LYS A 68 23.62 -97.81 126.86
C LYS A 68 22.40 -96.89 126.89
N GLU A 69 21.79 -96.73 128.07
CA GLU A 69 20.68 -95.81 128.28
C GLU A 69 21.12 -94.33 128.16
N ARG A 70 22.36 -94.00 128.57
CA ARG A 70 22.96 -92.66 128.36
C ARG A 70 23.31 -92.40 126.88
N GLU A 71 23.84 -93.38 126.17
CA GLU A 71 24.08 -93.25 124.72
C GLU A 71 22.78 -92.99 123.96
N LEU A 72 21.72 -93.75 124.25
CA LEU A 72 20.42 -93.61 123.60
C LEU A 72 19.75 -92.26 123.88
N THR A 73 19.91 -91.72 125.09
CA THR A 73 19.37 -90.39 125.42
C THR A 73 20.16 -89.27 124.74
N GLN A 74 21.48 -89.44 124.58
CA GLN A 74 22.32 -88.48 123.86
C GLN A 74 22.09 -88.52 122.34
N GLU A 75 21.93 -89.71 121.76
CA GLU A 75 21.62 -89.89 120.33
C GLU A 75 20.24 -89.33 119.98
N LYS A 76 19.24 -89.55 120.84
CA LYS A 76 17.90 -88.96 120.67
C LYS A 76 17.94 -87.43 120.71
N HIS A 77 18.80 -86.85 121.55
CA HIS A 77 18.96 -85.39 121.61
C HIS A 77 19.67 -84.85 120.36
N ASN A 78 20.70 -85.54 119.87
CA ASN A 78 21.40 -85.18 118.64
C ASN A 78 20.47 -85.22 117.41
N LEU A 79 19.66 -86.27 117.26
CA LEU A 79 18.70 -86.39 116.17
C LEU A 79 17.62 -85.30 116.21
N TYR A 80 17.18 -84.88 117.40
CA TYR A 80 16.23 -83.79 117.56
C TYR A 80 16.83 -82.43 117.16
N GLU A 81 18.09 -82.17 117.54
CA GLU A 81 18.82 -80.97 117.12
C GLU A 81 19.14 -80.96 115.63
N GLU A 82 19.45 -82.12 115.04
CA GLU A 82 19.70 -82.25 113.61
C GLU A 82 18.41 -82.07 112.79
N GLY A 83 17.30 -82.65 113.23
CA GLY A 83 15.97 -82.40 112.66
C GLY A 83 15.55 -80.93 112.75
N ARG A 84 15.87 -80.25 113.86
CA ARG A 84 15.64 -78.81 114.03
C ARG A 84 16.48 -77.97 113.07
N LYS A 85 17.77 -78.27 112.94
CA LYS A 85 18.68 -77.58 112.00
C LYS A 85 18.24 -77.79 110.54
N PHE A 86 17.82 -79.00 110.20
CA PHE A 86 17.32 -79.32 108.86
C PHE A 86 16.00 -78.61 108.56
N GLY A 87 15.07 -78.59 109.51
CA GLY A 87 13.82 -77.82 109.40
C GLY A 87 14.07 -76.32 109.24
N GLN A 88 15.02 -75.76 109.99
CA GLN A 88 15.43 -74.36 109.87
C GLN A 88 15.99 -74.06 108.48
N LYS A 89 16.88 -74.92 107.96
CA LYS A 89 17.49 -74.75 106.63
C LYS A 89 16.46 -74.82 105.51
N ILE A 90 15.50 -75.74 105.59
CA ILE A 90 14.40 -75.83 104.63
C ILE A 90 13.53 -74.57 104.65
N GLU A 91 13.26 -74.03 105.85
CA GLU A 91 12.44 -72.83 106.00
C GLU A 91 13.16 -71.59 105.46
N ASP A 92 14.47 -71.48 105.68
CA ASP A 92 15.31 -70.40 105.14
C ASP A 92 15.42 -70.49 103.59
N GLU A 93 15.59 -71.69 103.04
CA GLU A 93 15.56 -71.92 101.58
C GLU A 93 14.19 -71.60 100.98
N ARG A 94 13.09 -72.02 101.63
CA ARG A 94 11.72 -71.66 101.20
C ARG A 94 11.51 -70.15 101.19
N LYS A 95 11.97 -69.44 102.23
CA LYS A 95 11.88 -67.97 102.29
C LYS A 95 12.73 -67.31 101.19
N SER A 96 13.92 -67.83 100.93
CA SER A 96 14.78 -67.36 99.84
C SER A 96 14.11 -67.54 98.48
N PHE A 97 13.60 -68.75 98.19
CA PHE A 97 12.87 -69.04 96.95
C PHE A 97 11.60 -68.21 96.79
N LEU A 98 10.85 -67.98 97.88
CA LEU A 98 9.65 -67.14 97.83
C LEU A 98 10.00 -65.69 97.49
N LYS A 99 11.12 -65.19 98.04
CA LYS A 99 11.62 -63.84 97.73
C LYS A 99 12.09 -63.73 96.28
N GLU A 100 12.76 -64.75 95.75
CA GLU A 100 13.18 -64.82 94.35
C GLU A 100 11.98 -64.90 93.40
N LYS A 101 11.01 -65.78 93.70
CA LYS A 101 9.75 -65.89 92.94
C LYS A 101 9.05 -64.55 92.85
N LYS A 102 8.90 -63.84 93.98
CA LYS A 102 8.26 -62.52 94.02
C LYS A 102 9.04 -61.49 93.20
N SER A 103 10.37 -61.50 93.28
CA SER A 103 11.21 -60.62 92.45
C SER A 103 11.07 -60.90 90.95
N LEU A 104 10.94 -62.18 90.57
CA LEU A 104 10.73 -62.57 89.18
C LEU A 104 9.33 -62.19 88.68
N GLU A 105 8.30 -62.34 89.50
CA GLU A 105 6.93 -61.87 89.20
C GLU A 105 6.90 -60.35 88.98
N GLU A 106 7.55 -59.57 89.85
CA GLU A 106 7.66 -58.11 89.67
C GLU A 106 8.41 -57.74 88.37
N LYS A 107 9.51 -58.43 88.06
CA LYS A 107 10.23 -58.22 86.79
C LYS A 107 9.41 -58.61 85.57
N LEU A 108 8.60 -59.68 85.67
CA LEU A 108 7.70 -60.11 84.60
C LEU A 108 6.62 -59.07 84.36
N GLU A 109 6.01 -58.55 85.43
CA GLU A 109 4.98 -57.51 85.37
C GLU A 109 5.51 -56.22 84.73
N VAL A 110 6.71 -55.77 85.11
CA VAL A 110 7.35 -54.60 84.48
C VAL A 110 7.61 -54.83 82.98
N LYS A 111 8.05 -56.04 82.59
CA LYS A 111 8.24 -56.37 81.18
C LYS A 111 6.91 -56.46 80.42
N MET A 112 5.87 -57.00 81.04
CA MET A 112 4.52 -57.11 80.47
C MET A 112 3.98 -55.72 80.14
N ASN A 113 4.03 -54.80 81.11
CA ASN A 113 3.60 -53.42 80.93
C ASN A 113 4.42 -52.69 79.85
N ARG A 114 5.73 -52.95 79.77
CA ARG A 114 6.56 -52.42 78.69
C ARG A 114 6.19 -52.97 77.31
N ILE A 115 5.85 -54.25 77.21
CA ILE A 115 5.40 -54.86 75.95
C ILE A 115 4.07 -54.24 75.51
N ILE A 116 3.13 -54.03 76.44
CA ILE A 116 1.85 -53.36 76.14
C ILE A 116 2.12 -51.95 75.61
N GLY A 117 2.96 -51.16 76.29
CA GLY A 117 3.31 -49.81 75.82
C GLY A 117 3.94 -49.78 74.41
N ILE A 118 4.87 -50.70 74.11
CA ILE A 118 5.47 -50.83 72.77
C ILE A 118 4.40 -51.25 71.73
N THR A 119 3.45 -52.09 72.12
CA THR A 119 2.38 -52.55 71.23
C THR A 119 1.46 -51.38 70.84
N ASP A 120 1.09 -50.53 71.81
CA ASP A 120 0.28 -49.34 71.56
C ASP A 120 1.01 -48.33 70.66
N GLU A 121 2.32 -48.14 70.86
CA GLU A 121 3.15 -47.29 70.00
C GLU A 121 3.25 -47.86 68.57
N LEU A 122 3.43 -49.18 68.41
CA LEU A 122 3.43 -49.83 67.11
C LEU A 122 2.09 -49.68 66.39
N GLU A 123 0.97 -49.77 67.11
CA GLU A 123 -0.36 -49.57 66.52
C GLU A 123 -0.55 -48.13 66.03
N LYS A 124 -0.11 -47.12 66.81
CA LYS A 124 -0.13 -45.71 66.38
C LYS A 124 0.73 -45.47 65.14
N ILE A 125 1.96 -45.96 65.14
CA ILE A 125 2.88 -45.83 63.99
C ILE A 125 2.30 -46.53 62.75
N THR A 126 1.62 -47.66 62.92
CA THR A 126 0.98 -48.37 61.80
C THR A 126 -0.15 -47.56 61.19
N LYS A 127 -0.99 -46.91 62.02
CA LYS A 127 -2.06 -46.01 61.53
C LYS A 127 -1.49 -44.81 60.78
N GLU A 128 -0.48 -44.14 61.34
CA GLU A 128 0.18 -43.00 60.68
C GLU A 128 0.83 -43.41 59.35
N ARG A 129 1.46 -44.58 59.28
CA ARG A 129 2.00 -45.13 58.03
C ARG A 129 0.92 -45.33 56.98
N ASP A 130 -0.23 -45.88 57.36
CA ASP A 130 -1.31 -46.14 56.43
C ASP A 130 -1.96 -44.85 55.91
N GLU A 131 -2.09 -43.83 56.77
CA GLU A 131 -2.54 -42.49 56.37
C GLU A 131 -1.55 -41.82 55.39
N LEU A 132 -0.25 -41.88 55.67
CA LEU A 132 0.79 -41.37 54.78
C LEU A 132 0.81 -42.11 53.43
N ALA A 133 0.63 -43.43 53.42
CA ALA A 133 0.55 -44.22 52.19
C ALA A 133 -0.68 -43.83 51.34
N ALA A 134 -1.81 -43.50 51.98
CA ALA A 134 -2.99 -43.00 51.28
C ALA A 134 -2.73 -41.62 50.66
N GLN A 135 -2.09 -40.71 51.40
CA GLN A 135 -1.71 -39.38 50.89
C GLN A 135 -0.71 -39.46 49.73
N GLU A 136 0.30 -40.34 49.83
CA GLU A 136 1.27 -40.58 48.76
C GLU A 136 0.56 -41.02 47.47
N LYS A 137 -0.40 -41.94 47.58
CA LYS A 137 -1.19 -42.41 46.44
C LYS A 137 -2.05 -41.30 45.81
N GLU A 138 -2.66 -40.45 46.63
CA GLU A 138 -3.44 -39.30 46.14
C GLU A 138 -2.54 -38.29 45.41
N LEU A 139 -1.38 -37.97 45.99
CA LEU A 139 -0.40 -37.07 45.38
C LEU A 139 0.13 -37.62 44.05
N LEU A 140 0.44 -38.92 43.97
CA LEU A 140 0.84 -39.57 42.72
C LEU A 140 -0.23 -39.47 41.64
N HIS A 141 -1.51 -39.67 42.01
CA HIS A 141 -2.62 -39.49 41.08
C HIS A 141 -2.72 -38.03 40.58
N LYS A 142 -2.57 -37.06 41.49
CA LYS A 142 -2.60 -35.63 41.16
C LYS A 142 -1.43 -35.22 40.27
N ILE A 143 -0.23 -35.71 40.54
CA ILE A 143 0.96 -35.52 39.71
C ILE A 143 0.72 -36.09 38.31
N SER A 144 0.22 -37.33 38.21
CA SER A 144 -0.08 -37.96 36.93
C SER A 144 -1.10 -37.15 36.11
N TYR A 145 -2.15 -36.66 36.75
CA TYR A 145 -3.16 -35.82 36.11
C TYR A 145 -2.58 -34.49 35.61
N LEU A 146 -1.79 -33.81 36.43
CA LEU A 146 -1.14 -32.55 36.04
C LEU A 146 -0.12 -32.74 34.92
N CYS A 147 0.65 -33.84 34.92
CA CYS A 147 1.56 -34.17 33.83
C CYS A 147 0.81 -34.34 32.50
N LYS A 148 -0.35 -35.02 32.50
CA LYS A 148 -1.18 -35.15 31.29
C LYS A 148 -1.69 -33.80 30.79
N GLN A 149 -2.17 -32.95 31.70
CA GLN A 149 -2.61 -31.60 31.33
C GLN A 149 -1.46 -30.77 30.76
N LEU A 150 -0.26 -30.86 31.34
CA LEU A 150 0.91 -30.12 30.88
C LEU A 150 1.32 -30.57 29.47
N GLN A 151 1.35 -31.88 29.21
CA GLN A 151 1.61 -32.43 27.88
C GLN A 151 0.57 -31.96 26.84
N GLU A 152 -0.71 -31.94 27.20
CA GLU A 152 -1.77 -31.44 26.32
C GLU A 152 -1.60 -29.93 26.03
N LYS A 153 -1.24 -29.13 27.03
CA LYS A 153 -0.97 -27.70 26.84
C LYS A 153 0.25 -27.47 25.96
N GLU A 154 1.31 -28.24 26.12
CA GLU A 154 2.54 -28.17 25.33
C GLU A 154 2.30 -28.55 23.86
N ALA A 155 1.51 -29.59 23.62
CA ALA A 155 1.06 -29.96 22.27
C ALA A 155 0.20 -28.87 21.61
N ASN A 156 -0.71 -28.24 22.37
CA ASN A 156 -1.51 -27.12 21.86
C ASN A 156 -0.65 -25.88 21.55
N LEU A 157 0.39 -25.63 22.35
CA LEU A 157 1.29 -24.49 22.17
C LEU A 157 2.11 -24.65 20.89
N THR A 158 2.69 -25.84 20.68
CA THR A 158 3.45 -26.17 19.46
C THR A 158 2.58 -26.11 18.21
N GLU A 159 1.31 -26.52 18.26
CA GLU A 159 0.39 -26.38 17.13
C GLU A 159 0.06 -24.91 16.83
N ARG A 160 -0.16 -24.08 17.86
CA ARG A 160 -0.37 -22.63 17.68
C ARG A 160 0.86 -21.94 17.09
N GLU A 161 2.07 -22.31 17.50
CA GLU A 161 3.31 -21.78 16.94
C GLU A 161 3.42 -22.06 15.44
N LYS A 162 3.06 -23.28 15.00
CA LYS A 162 3.00 -23.62 13.56
C LYS A 162 2.01 -22.75 12.80
N GLN A 163 0.80 -22.57 13.34
CA GLN A 163 -0.23 -21.72 12.73
C GLN A 163 0.23 -20.26 12.61
N ILE A 164 0.89 -19.73 13.64
CA ILE A 164 1.46 -18.37 13.61
C ILE A 164 2.52 -18.25 12.51
N MET A 165 3.43 -19.22 12.40
CA MET A 165 4.45 -19.21 11.34
C MET A 165 3.83 -19.25 9.94
N GLU A 166 2.80 -20.08 9.74
CA GLU A 166 2.13 -20.17 8.44
C GLU A 166 1.36 -18.90 8.09
N LEU A 167 0.65 -18.31 9.05
CA LEU A 167 -0.03 -17.02 8.85
C LEU A 167 0.96 -15.90 8.54
N LYS A 168 2.09 -15.86 9.25
CA LYS A 168 3.16 -14.88 8.98
C LYS A 168 3.69 -15.02 7.56
N ARG A 169 3.93 -16.26 7.11
CA ARG A 169 4.35 -16.55 5.74
C ARG A 169 3.31 -16.11 4.70
N LYS A 170 2.01 -16.35 4.95
CA LYS A 170 0.93 -15.90 4.06
C LYS A 170 0.84 -14.38 3.99
N ILE A 171 0.87 -13.70 5.14
CA ILE A 171 0.87 -12.23 5.21
C ILE A 171 2.05 -11.63 4.45
N ASP A 172 3.25 -12.17 4.65
CA ASP A 172 4.45 -11.68 3.98
C ASP A 172 4.37 -11.89 2.46
N ASN A 173 3.84 -13.05 2.02
CA ASN A 173 3.74 -13.39 0.60
C ASN A 173 2.63 -12.62 -0.12
N ASP A 174 1.44 -12.53 0.47
CA ASP A 174 0.28 -11.85 -0.13
C ASP A 174 0.53 -10.34 -0.26
N LYS A 175 1.07 -9.70 0.80
CA LYS A 175 1.44 -8.28 0.74
C LYS A 175 2.54 -8.02 -0.30
N TYR A 176 3.53 -8.90 -0.39
CA TYR A 176 4.59 -8.78 -1.38
C TYR A 176 4.04 -8.89 -2.80
N GLU A 177 3.16 -9.87 -3.06
CA GLU A 177 2.52 -10.09 -4.36
C GLU A 177 1.62 -8.92 -4.78
N GLU A 178 0.82 -8.38 -3.85
CA GLU A 178 -0.03 -7.19 -4.09
C GLU A 178 0.81 -5.96 -4.42
N LEU A 179 1.84 -5.67 -3.61
CA LEU A 179 2.76 -4.56 -3.85
C LEU A 179 3.50 -4.73 -5.18
N HIS A 180 3.92 -5.95 -5.53
CA HIS A 180 4.59 -6.22 -6.79
C HIS A 180 3.67 -5.95 -7.99
N LYS A 181 2.40 -6.36 -7.92
CA LYS A 181 1.39 -6.07 -8.96
C LYS A 181 1.12 -4.58 -9.09
N GLU A 182 1.08 -3.85 -7.98
CA GLU A 182 0.90 -2.40 -7.99
C GLU A 182 2.11 -1.68 -8.59
N ILE A 183 3.33 -2.09 -8.22
CA ILE A 183 4.58 -1.59 -8.82
C ILE A 183 4.60 -1.85 -10.33
N GLU A 184 4.18 -3.02 -10.78
CA GLU A 184 4.16 -3.35 -12.21
C GLU A 184 3.14 -2.51 -12.98
N LYS A 185 1.95 -2.26 -12.40
CA LYS A 185 0.94 -1.36 -12.98
C LYS A 185 1.47 0.07 -13.09
N LEU A 186 2.02 0.61 -12.00
CA LEU A 186 2.59 1.96 -11.98
C LEU A 186 3.76 2.09 -12.96
N SER A 187 4.56 1.04 -13.12
CA SER A 187 5.66 1.01 -14.11
C SER A 187 5.15 1.11 -15.54
N LYS A 188 4.06 0.40 -15.87
CA LYS A 188 3.44 0.46 -17.21
C LYS A 188 2.85 1.84 -17.48
N GLU A 189 2.10 2.40 -16.52
CA GLU A 189 1.52 3.74 -16.62
C GLU A 189 2.60 4.82 -16.79
N LYS A 190 3.71 4.73 -16.04
CA LYS A 190 4.86 5.62 -16.19
C LYS A 190 5.47 5.56 -17.60
N GLU A 191 5.56 4.37 -18.19
CA GLU A 191 6.09 4.20 -19.55
C GLU A 191 5.15 4.80 -20.61
N GLU A 192 3.83 4.61 -20.46
CA GLU A 192 2.82 5.21 -21.33
C GLU A 192 2.85 6.74 -21.28
N LEU A 193 2.86 7.32 -20.07
CA LEU A 193 2.98 8.77 -19.88
C LEU A 193 4.29 9.31 -20.47
N SER A 194 5.40 8.59 -20.33
CA SER A 194 6.67 8.99 -20.95
C SER A 194 6.57 9.06 -22.48
N LYS A 195 5.91 8.09 -23.11
CA LYS A 195 5.68 8.07 -24.57
C LYS A 195 4.80 9.25 -25.00
N GLU A 196 3.79 9.60 -24.21
CA GLU A 196 2.91 10.73 -24.49
C GLU A 196 3.64 12.08 -24.35
N ILE A 197 4.47 12.25 -23.32
CA ILE A 197 5.32 13.43 -23.14
C ILE A 197 6.25 13.63 -24.36
N ASP A 198 6.85 12.55 -24.88
CA ASP A 198 7.73 12.65 -26.04
C ASP A 198 6.97 13.00 -27.33
N LYS A 199 5.74 12.51 -27.51
CA LYS A 199 4.86 12.93 -28.61
C LYS A 199 4.55 14.43 -28.52
N LEU A 200 4.11 14.90 -27.36
CA LEU A 200 3.78 16.31 -27.13
C LEU A 200 5.00 17.23 -27.32
N ARG A 201 6.20 16.79 -26.92
CA ARG A 201 7.45 17.52 -27.18
C ARG A 201 7.72 17.69 -28.67
N LYS A 202 7.52 16.64 -29.47
CA LYS A 202 7.68 16.70 -30.93
C LYS A 202 6.65 17.63 -31.56
N GLU A 203 5.39 17.52 -31.16
CA GLU A 203 4.32 18.39 -31.65
C GLU A 203 4.57 19.87 -31.31
N LYS A 204 4.96 20.14 -30.06
CA LYS A 204 5.38 21.49 -29.64
C LYS A 204 6.50 22.01 -30.54
N HIS A 205 7.53 21.22 -30.82
CA HIS A 205 8.62 21.65 -31.68
C HIS A 205 8.15 21.98 -33.11
N MET A 206 7.30 21.14 -33.70
CA MET A 206 6.71 21.38 -35.02
C MET A 206 5.92 22.69 -35.07
N LEU A 207 5.09 22.95 -34.05
CA LEU A 207 4.32 24.19 -33.96
C LEU A 207 5.21 25.42 -33.83
N TYR A 208 6.33 25.33 -33.09
CA TYR A 208 7.31 26.41 -33.02
C TYR A 208 7.93 26.70 -34.39
N THR A 209 8.32 25.66 -35.14
CA THR A 209 8.86 25.83 -36.49
C THR A 209 7.85 26.47 -37.44
N GLN A 210 6.60 25.99 -37.44
CA GLN A 210 5.53 26.59 -38.24
C GLN A 210 5.28 28.06 -37.88
N LYS A 211 5.32 28.39 -36.59
CA LYS A 211 5.19 29.78 -36.12
C LYS A 211 6.31 30.68 -36.65
N GLU A 212 7.56 30.20 -36.64
CA GLU A 212 8.69 30.95 -37.21
C GLU A 212 8.58 31.14 -38.72
N GLU A 213 8.16 30.11 -39.46
CA GLU A 213 7.91 30.20 -40.90
C GLU A 213 6.82 31.22 -41.23
N LEU A 214 5.72 31.23 -40.46
CA LEU A 214 4.65 32.22 -40.62
C LEU A 214 5.13 33.65 -40.35
N TYR A 215 5.99 33.86 -39.33
CA TYR A 215 6.56 35.19 -39.10
C TYR A 215 7.45 35.65 -40.24
N LYS A 216 8.32 34.77 -40.78
CA LYS A 216 9.13 35.10 -41.96
C LYS A 216 8.24 35.47 -43.15
N ARG A 217 7.17 34.71 -43.38
CA ARG A 217 6.22 34.99 -44.46
C ARG A 217 5.48 36.32 -44.26
N GLN A 218 5.14 36.64 -43.02
CA GLN A 218 4.53 37.92 -42.66
C GLN A 218 5.49 39.09 -42.95
N GLU A 219 6.77 38.96 -42.60
CA GLU A 219 7.80 39.97 -42.89
C GLU A 219 7.98 40.18 -44.39
N GLU A 220 8.08 39.10 -45.18
CA GLU A 220 8.15 39.16 -46.65
C GLU A 220 6.96 39.93 -47.25
N LEU A 221 5.73 39.59 -46.83
CA LEU A 221 4.52 40.26 -47.31
C LEU A 221 4.47 41.74 -46.92
N CYS A 222 4.96 42.10 -45.74
CA CYS A 222 5.08 43.50 -45.33
C CYS A 222 6.03 44.29 -46.24
N VAL A 223 7.15 43.68 -46.66
CA VAL A 223 8.09 44.29 -47.61
C VAL A 223 7.43 44.45 -48.98
N GLU A 224 6.81 43.40 -49.52
CA GLU A 224 6.11 43.45 -50.81
C GLU A 224 5.01 44.53 -50.83
N LEU A 225 4.24 44.66 -49.74
CA LEU A 225 3.21 45.67 -49.60
C LEU A 225 3.80 47.09 -49.58
N GLY A 226 4.94 47.29 -48.92
CA GLY A 226 5.69 48.55 -48.96
C GLY A 226 6.15 48.92 -50.36
N GLU A 227 6.68 47.97 -51.12
CA GLU A 227 7.11 48.18 -52.51
C GLU A 227 5.93 48.54 -53.43
N LEU A 228 4.80 47.84 -53.29
CA LEU A 228 3.58 48.14 -54.04
C LEU A 228 3.05 49.54 -53.72
N GLN A 229 3.09 49.94 -52.45
CA GLN A 229 2.69 51.28 -52.04
C GLN A 229 3.58 52.37 -52.66
N CYS A 230 4.89 52.12 -52.76
CA CYS A 230 5.82 53.01 -53.47
C CYS A 230 5.48 53.10 -54.97
N LYS A 231 5.30 51.97 -55.66
CA LYS A 231 4.89 51.93 -57.07
C LYS A 231 3.58 52.68 -57.32
N PHE A 232 2.60 52.52 -56.42
CA PHE A 232 1.32 53.23 -56.52
C PHE A 232 1.49 54.76 -56.40
N LYS A 233 2.35 55.23 -55.48
CA LYS A 233 2.68 56.66 -55.35
C LYS A 233 3.33 57.20 -56.63
N GLU A 234 4.27 56.46 -57.22
CA GLU A 234 4.91 56.85 -58.48
C GLU A 234 3.92 56.95 -59.64
N ILE A 235 3.03 55.96 -59.80
CA ILE A 235 1.99 55.97 -60.83
C ILE A 235 1.05 57.17 -60.64
N ASN A 236 0.60 57.44 -59.41
CA ASN A 236 -0.25 58.60 -59.13
C ASN A 236 0.44 59.91 -59.48
N GLN A 237 1.74 60.05 -59.20
CA GLN A 237 2.48 61.24 -59.58
C GLN A 237 2.62 61.38 -61.10
N LYS A 238 2.89 60.27 -61.81
CA LYS A 238 2.92 60.26 -63.29
C LYS A 238 1.57 60.66 -63.87
N ASN A 239 0.46 60.10 -63.36
CA ASN A 239 -0.90 60.44 -63.80
C ASN A 239 -1.22 61.92 -63.56
N LYS A 240 -0.81 62.49 -62.42
CA LYS A 240 -0.98 63.92 -62.13
C LYS A 240 -0.22 64.78 -63.13
N ASN A 241 1.02 64.43 -63.44
CA ASN A 241 1.83 65.15 -64.42
C ASN A 241 1.21 65.08 -65.83
N LEU A 242 0.83 63.88 -66.28
CA LEU A 242 0.16 63.66 -67.57
C LEU A 242 -1.16 64.43 -67.68
N SER A 243 -1.97 64.44 -66.61
CA SER A 243 -3.22 65.21 -66.58
C SER A 243 -2.98 66.71 -66.72
N GLN A 244 -1.93 67.25 -66.09
CA GLN A 244 -1.54 68.65 -66.26
C GLN A 244 -1.05 68.95 -67.68
N GLU A 245 -0.25 68.06 -68.27
CA GLU A 245 0.23 68.20 -69.64
C GLU A 245 -0.92 68.17 -70.65
N LEU A 246 -1.85 67.22 -70.50
CA LEU A 246 -3.04 67.12 -71.33
C LEU A 246 -3.88 68.41 -71.26
N LYS A 247 -4.07 68.96 -70.05
CA LYS A 247 -4.76 70.23 -69.85
C LYS A 247 -4.08 71.38 -70.60
N ARG A 248 -2.75 71.49 -70.52
CA ARG A 248 -1.99 72.53 -71.26
C ARG A 248 -2.15 72.36 -72.77
N LYS A 249 -2.13 71.12 -73.28
CA LYS A 249 -2.32 70.84 -74.70
C LYS A 249 -3.71 71.22 -75.19
N PHE A 250 -4.75 70.99 -74.39
CA PHE A 250 -6.09 71.50 -74.68
C PHE A 250 -6.14 73.03 -74.72
N GLU A 251 -5.50 73.72 -73.77
CA GLU A 251 -5.43 75.19 -73.75
C GLU A 251 -4.65 75.74 -74.97
N GLU A 252 -3.59 75.07 -75.42
CA GLU A 252 -2.86 75.40 -76.65
C GLU A 252 -3.73 75.21 -77.89
N LEU A 253 -4.49 74.10 -77.96
CA LEU A 253 -5.38 73.79 -79.06
C LEU A 253 -6.52 74.82 -79.16
N ASP A 254 -7.14 75.18 -78.04
CA ASP A 254 -8.22 76.18 -77.98
C ASP A 254 -7.75 77.56 -78.46
N LYS A 255 -6.53 77.95 -78.10
CA LYS A 255 -5.89 79.17 -78.63
C LYS A 255 -5.65 79.10 -80.14
N ALA A 256 -5.15 77.96 -80.62
CA ALA A 256 -4.90 77.76 -82.05
C ALA A 256 -6.20 77.80 -82.86
N ASP A 257 -7.26 77.16 -82.37
CA ASP A 257 -8.59 77.19 -82.98
C ASP A 257 -9.14 78.63 -83.06
N GLY A 258 -9.00 79.39 -81.96
CA GLY A 258 -9.35 80.81 -81.93
C GLY A 258 -8.59 81.65 -82.97
N LEU A 259 -7.29 81.39 -83.17
CA LEU A 259 -6.49 82.05 -84.21
C LEU A 259 -6.95 81.67 -85.63
N ILE A 260 -7.20 80.39 -85.89
CA ILE A 260 -7.70 79.91 -87.18
C ILE A 260 -9.04 80.56 -87.50
N LYS A 261 -9.95 80.62 -86.53
CA LYS A 261 -11.26 81.26 -86.69
C LYS A 261 -11.14 82.75 -87.05
N ASN A 262 -10.25 83.47 -86.37
CA ASN A 262 -9.98 84.87 -86.69
C ASN A 262 -9.39 85.04 -88.09
N GLN A 263 -8.43 84.20 -88.48
CA GLN A 263 -7.85 84.21 -89.82
C GLN A 263 -8.89 83.90 -90.90
N SER A 264 -9.81 82.97 -90.64
CA SER A 264 -10.92 82.67 -91.54
C SER A 264 -11.81 83.89 -91.75
N PHE A 265 -12.17 84.61 -90.68
CA PHE A 265 -12.97 85.85 -90.79
C PHE A 265 -12.25 86.93 -91.60
N GLU A 266 -10.95 87.12 -91.40
CA GLU A 266 -10.17 88.08 -92.19
C GLU A 266 -10.08 87.67 -93.67
N LEU A 267 -9.89 86.37 -93.96
CA LEU A 267 -9.92 85.87 -95.34
C LEU A 267 -11.29 86.06 -96.00
N ASP A 268 -12.38 85.81 -95.29
CA ASP A 268 -13.74 86.06 -95.80
C ASP A 268 -13.96 87.54 -96.11
N ARG A 269 -13.44 88.43 -95.25
CA ARG A 269 -13.48 89.88 -95.47
C ARG A 269 -12.71 90.29 -96.73
N ILE A 270 -11.46 89.83 -96.86
CA ILE A 270 -10.63 90.08 -98.05
C ILE A 270 -11.32 89.54 -99.31
N ARG A 271 -11.88 88.32 -99.24
CA ARG A 271 -12.62 87.72 -100.34
C ARG A 271 -13.82 88.59 -100.75
N GLN A 272 -14.57 89.11 -99.77
CA GLN A 272 -15.70 90.00 -100.04
C GLN A 272 -15.26 91.33 -100.66
N ASP A 273 -14.17 91.93 -100.16
CA ASP A 273 -13.61 93.16 -100.69
C ASP A 273 -13.12 92.97 -102.14
N CYS A 274 -12.37 91.90 -102.42
CA CYS A 274 -11.96 91.54 -103.78
C CYS A 274 -13.16 91.31 -104.71
N ASN A 275 -14.20 90.60 -104.23
CA ASN A 275 -15.43 90.39 -105.01
C ASN A 275 -16.12 91.72 -105.35
N ASN A 276 -16.19 92.65 -104.41
CA ASN A 276 -16.74 93.98 -104.63
C ASN A 276 -15.90 94.78 -105.64
N GLU A 277 -14.57 94.72 -105.54
CA GLU A 277 -13.64 95.39 -106.44
C GLU A 277 -13.73 94.83 -107.87
N VAL A 278 -13.75 93.50 -108.02
CA VAL A 278 -13.97 92.83 -109.31
C VAL A 278 -15.31 93.23 -109.92
N LYS A 279 -16.38 93.29 -109.11
CA LYS A 279 -17.70 93.75 -109.57
C LYS A 279 -17.67 95.19 -110.05
N ASN A 280 -16.99 96.08 -109.32
CA ASN A 280 -16.83 97.49 -109.70
C ASN A 280 -16.02 97.63 -111.00
N LEU A 281 -14.90 96.92 -111.15
CA LEU A 281 -14.10 96.91 -112.37
C LEU A 281 -14.90 96.38 -113.56
N ARG A 282 -15.67 95.31 -113.37
CA ARG A 282 -16.57 94.75 -114.41
C ARG A 282 -17.61 95.77 -114.85
N ASN A 283 -18.22 96.51 -113.92
CA ASN A 283 -19.17 97.57 -114.24
C ASN A 283 -18.50 98.72 -115.02
N SER A 284 -17.33 99.18 -114.58
CA SER A 284 -16.54 100.21 -115.28
C SER A 284 -16.14 99.76 -116.70
N LEU A 285 -15.80 98.48 -116.88
CA LEU A 285 -15.46 97.92 -118.18
C LEU A 285 -16.68 97.91 -119.11
N LEU A 286 -17.86 97.51 -118.60
CA LEU A 286 -19.12 97.55 -119.35
C LEU A 286 -19.51 98.97 -119.77
N GLU A 287 -19.27 99.96 -118.90
CA GLU A 287 -19.49 101.36 -119.21
C GLU A 287 -18.56 101.85 -120.33
N ARG A 288 -17.26 101.56 -120.24
CA ARG A 288 -16.29 101.88 -121.32
C ARG A 288 -16.63 101.18 -122.62
N TYR A 289 -17.02 99.92 -122.57
CA TYR A 289 -17.46 99.17 -123.74
C TYR A 289 -18.67 99.84 -124.41
N SER A 290 -19.64 100.31 -123.62
CA SER A 290 -20.79 101.06 -124.11
C SER A 290 -20.38 102.38 -124.76
N GLN A 291 -19.42 103.12 -124.17
CA GLN A 291 -18.88 104.35 -124.75
C GLN A 291 -18.15 104.09 -126.08
N ILE A 292 -17.32 103.05 -126.17
CA ILE A 292 -16.65 102.64 -127.41
C ILE A 292 -17.67 102.32 -128.50
N LYS A 293 -18.73 101.58 -128.16
CA LYS A 293 -19.82 101.25 -129.10
C LYS A 293 -20.55 102.50 -129.60
N GLN A 294 -20.77 103.50 -128.74
CA GLN A 294 -21.33 104.79 -129.15
C GLN A 294 -20.38 105.56 -130.09
N LEU A 295 -19.08 105.58 -129.81
CA LEU A 295 -18.08 106.18 -130.69
C LEU A 295 -18.04 105.49 -132.06
N GLN A 296 -18.15 104.16 -132.09
CA GLN A 296 -18.25 103.39 -133.34
C GLN A 296 -19.43 103.87 -134.19
N TYR A 297 -20.60 104.01 -133.58
CA TYR A 297 -21.81 104.51 -134.25
C TYR A 297 -21.63 105.94 -134.78
N VAL A 298 -21.02 106.84 -133.99
CA VAL A 298 -20.72 108.21 -134.43
C VAL A 298 -19.76 108.21 -135.62
N ILE A 299 -18.74 107.36 -135.60
CA ILE A 299 -17.79 107.21 -136.71
C ILE A 299 -18.47 106.68 -137.96
N ASP A 300 -19.34 105.67 -137.84
CA ASP A 300 -20.13 105.15 -138.96
C ASP A 300 -20.98 106.27 -139.59
N LYS A 301 -21.61 107.11 -138.75
CA LYS A 301 -22.39 108.28 -139.19
C LYS A 301 -21.54 109.36 -139.86
N ILE A 302 -20.34 109.62 -139.35
CA ILE A 302 -19.38 110.53 -139.99
C ILE A 302 -18.93 109.96 -141.35
N GLU A 303 -18.61 108.67 -141.41
CA GLU A 303 -18.21 107.95 -142.64
C GLU A 303 -19.30 108.05 -143.72
N GLU A 304 -20.57 107.83 -143.34
CA GLU A 304 -21.75 107.98 -144.18
C GLU A 304 -21.92 109.44 -144.66
N SER A 305 -21.87 110.39 -143.73
CA SER A 305 -21.99 111.83 -144.04
C SER A 305 -20.90 112.33 -144.99
N ILE A 306 -19.65 111.84 -144.84
CA ILE A 306 -18.56 112.19 -145.76
C ILE A 306 -18.81 111.57 -147.13
N ARG A 307 -19.25 110.31 -147.21
CA ARG A 307 -19.59 109.64 -148.48
C ARG A 307 -20.67 110.41 -149.26
N GLU A 308 -21.68 110.90 -148.58
CA GLU A 308 -22.83 111.59 -149.20
C GLU A 308 -22.58 113.07 -149.49
N ASN A 309 -21.54 113.67 -148.90
CA ASN A 309 -21.25 115.09 -149.11
C ASN A 309 -20.65 115.34 -150.50
N GLU A 310 -21.38 116.08 -151.35
CA GLU A 310 -21.00 116.49 -152.71
C GLU A 310 -20.04 117.70 -152.74
N THR A 311 -19.95 118.47 -151.65
CA THR A 311 -19.11 119.68 -151.57
C THR A 311 -17.65 119.40 -151.21
N ILE A 312 -17.37 118.23 -150.63
CA ILE A 312 -16.00 117.82 -150.30
C ILE A 312 -15.29 117.37 -151.57
N LYS A 313 -14.22 118.06 -151.92
CA LYS A 313 -13.36 117.68 -153.07
C LYS A 313 -12.83 116.26 -152.90
N ASP A 314 -12.79 115.53 -154.01
CA ASP A 314 -12.55 114.08 -154.07
C ASP A 314 -11.26 113.63 -153.36
N TYR A 315 -10.19 114.42 -153.47
CA TYR A 315 -8.92 114.16 -152.78
C TYR A 315 -9.05 114.21 -151.24
N SER A 316 -9.74 115.22 -150.70
CA SER A 316 -9.98 115.35 -149.26
C SER A 316 -10.91 114.25 -148.75
N LYS A 317 -11.89 113.84 -149.55
CA LYS A 317 -12.81 112.73 -149.26
C LYS A 317 -12.05 111.42 -149.03
N LYS A 318 -11.06 111.13 -149.88
CA LYS A 318 -10.20 109.95 -149.78
C LYS A 318 -9.30 109.96 -148.53
N ILE A 319 -8.76 111.13 -148.17
CA ILE A 319 -7.94 111.27 -146.94
C ILE A 319 -8.81 111.06 -145.70
N ILE A 320 -9.95 111.75 -145.61
CA ILE A 320 -10.80 111.66 -144.41
C ILE A 320 -11.35 110.24 -144.25
N LEU A 321 -11.86 109.61 -145.32
CA LEU A 321 -12.30 108.21 -145.26
C LEU A 321 -11.17 107.25 -144.87
N GLY A 322 -9.94 107.47 -145.35
CA GLY A 322 -8.78 106.68 -144.95
C GLY A 322 -8.48 106.79 -143.45
N GLU A 323 -8.55 107.99 -142.87
CA GLU A 323 -8.39 108.19 -141.43
C GLU A 323 -9.57 107.65 -140.63
N THR A 324 -10.81 107.81 -141.11
CA THR A 324 -12.01 107.23 -140.48
C THR A 324 -11.92 105.70 -140.40
N GLN A 325 -11.42 105.05 -141.46
CA GLN A 325 -11.19 103.60 -141.45
C GLN A 325 -10.11 103.18 -140.46
N LYS A 326 -9.02 103.95 -140.31
CA LYS A 326 -8.01 103.67 -139.28
C LYS A 326 -8.59 103.75 -137.86
N ILE A 327 -9.40 104.76 -137.58
CA ILE A 327 -10.04 104.90 -136.26
C ILE A 327 -11.05 103.77 -136.04
N LYS A 328 -11.86 103.44 -137.07
CA LYS A 328 -12.80 102.32 -137.03
C LYS A 328 -12.11 100.98 -136.80
N PHE A 329 -10.94 100.78 -137.39
CA PHE A 329 -10.10 99.60 -137.17
C PHE A 329 -9.62 99.53 -135.72
N ILE A 330 -9.08 100.63 -135.17
CA ILE A 330 -8.65 100.70 -133.76
C ILE A 330 -9.81 100.45 -132.80
N LEU A 331 -10.98 101.05 -133.03
CA LEU A 331 -12.15 100.78 -132.19
C LEU A 331 -12.63 99.32 -132.35
N GLY A 332 -12.53 98.75 -133.55
CA GLY A 332 -12.82 97.34 -133.81
C GLY A 332 -11.92 96.39 -133.02
N GLU A 333 -10.61 96.68 -132.93
CA GLU A 333 -9.67 95.93 -132.09
C GLU A 333 -10.01 96.07 -130.59
N LEU A 334 -10.42 97.26 -130.16
CA LEU A 334 -10.85 97.49 -128.76
C LEU A 334 -12.19 96.79 -128.43
N VAL A 335 -13.06 96.57 -129.41
CA VAL A 335 -14.34 95.84 -129.24
C VAL A 335 -14.15 94.32 -129.30
N GLN A 336 -13.13 93.82 -130.01
CA GLN A 336 -12.80 92.39 -130.03
C GLN A 336 -12.30 91.86 -128.68
N PHE A 337 -11.96 92.75 -127.75
CA PHE A 337 -12.02 92.44 -126.33
C PHE A 337 -13.48 92.41 -125.84
N THR A 338 -14.26 91.45 -126.35
CA THR A 338 -15.49 91.06 -125.66
C THR A 338 -15.08 90.48 -124.31
N PRO A 339 -15.51 91.06 -123.17
CA PRO A 339 -15.41 90.36 -121.90
C PRO A 339 -16.30 89.13 -122.05
N GLY A 340 -15.68 87.95 -122.19
CA GLY A 340 -16.38 86.70 -122.45
C GLY A 340 -17.57 86.54 -121.50
N GLU A 341 -18.74 86.30 -122.08
CA GLU A 341 -19.95 85.87 -121.37
C GLU A 341 -19.81 84.45 -120.77
N ASP A 342 -18.66 83.79 -120.93
CA ASP A 342 -18.36 82.50 -120.32
C ASP A 342 -17.70 82.64 -118.95
N TYR A 343 -18.44 83.15 -117.97
CA TYR A 343 -18.24 82.72 -116.58
C TYR A 343 -19.61 82.50 -115.95
N ARG A 344 -20.07 81.25 -116.11
CA ARG A 344 -21.03 80.60 -115.21
C ARG A 344 -20.53 80.81 -113.77
N PRO A 345 -21.35 81.26 -112.81
CA PRO A 345 -20.99 81.16 -111.41
C PRO A 345 -20.80 79.67 -111.10
N LEU A 346 -19.56 79.25 -110.90
CA LEU A 346 -19.32 78.09 -110.07
C LEU A 346 -19.48 78.57 -108.62
N GLU A 347 -20.18 77.74 -107.84
CA GLU A 347 -20.31 77.77 -106.37
C GLU A 347 -21.50 78.53 -105.78
N GLU A 348 -22.63 77.83 -105.68
CA GLU A 348 -23.06 77.30 -104.37
C GLU A 348 -23.21 75.78 -104.48
N ALA A 349 -22.08 75.09 -104.70
CA ALA A 349 -21.97 73.72 -104.21
C ALA A 349 -21.80 73.86 -102.70
N SER A 350 -22.95 73.83 -102.00
CA SER A 350 -23.00 73.59 -100.57
C SER A 350 -21.99 72.50 -100.25
N MET A 351 -20.97 72.91 -99.50
CA MET A 351 -19.96 72.04 -98.92
C MET A 351 -20.66 70.80 -98.41
N GLY A 352 -20.18 69.67 -98.93
CA GLY A 352 -20.55 68.37 -98.44
C GLY A 352 -20.40 68.37 -96.92
N ASP A 353 -21.51 68.03 -96.29
CA ASP A 353 -21.59 67.28 -95.05
C ASP A 353 -20.42 66.29 -94.99
N LEU A 354 -19.31 66.73 -94.36
CA LEU A 354 -18.24 65.85 -93.95
C LEU A 354 -18.83 65.03 -92.82
N GLY A 355 -19.35 63.86 -93.21
CA GLY A 355 -19.83 62.83 -92.33
C GLY A 355 -18.83 62.61 -91.20
N TYR A 356 -19.19 63.13 -90.03
CA TYR A 356 -18.78 62.51 -88.78
C TYR A 356 -19.46 61.15 -88.78
N GLU A 357 -18.70 60.14 -89.24
CA GLU A 357 -19.00 58.75 -88.98
C GLU A 357 -19.30 58.61 -87.49
N SER A 358 -20.58 58.39 -87.23
CA SER A 358 -21.07 57.85 -85.99
C SER A 358 -20.44 56.48 -85.82
N LEU A 359 -19.37 56.41 -85.04
CA LEU A 359 -18.89 55.19 -84.40
C LEU A 359 -19.20 55.26 -82.90
N PRO A 360 -19.48 54.09 -82.31
CA PRO A 360 -20.68 53.91 -81.52
C PRO A 360 -20.47 54.32 -80.06
N ALA A 361 -21.55 54.80 -79.46
CA ALA A 361 -21.71 54.82 -78.01
C ALA A 361 -21.46 53.41 -77.46
N THR A 362 -20.28 53.22 -76.87
CA THR A 362 -20.01 52.06 -76.03
C THR A 362 -21.02 52.09 -74.88
N PRO A 363 -21.86 51.05 -74.69
CA PRO A 363 -22.80 51.02 -73.59
C PRO A 363 -22.01 50.88 -72.29
N ILE A 364 -22.23 51.78 -71.35
CA ILE A 364 -21.96 51.54 -69.93
C ILE A 364 -22.94 50.44 -69.51
N LYS A 365 -22.56 49.18 -69.71
CA LYS A 365 -23.13 48.05 -68.98
C LYS A 365 -22.52 48.08 -67.58
N SER A 366 -23.20 48.78 -66.69
CA SER A 366 -23.32 48.35 -65.30
C SER A 366 -24.10 47.03 -65.29
N PRO A 367 -23.57 45.94 -64.71
CA PRO A 367 -24.39 44.93 -64.09
C PRO A 367 -24.66 45.37 -62.65
N ASN A 368 -25.92 45.73 -62.44
CA ASN A 368 -26.56 45.86 -61.15
C ASN A 368 -26.15 44.75 -60.18
N SER A 369 -25.92 45.19 -58.95
CA SER A 369 -26.63 44.68 -57.77
C SER A 369 -27.62 43.54 -58.06
N LEU A 370 -27.20 42.32 -57.77
CA LEU A 370 -28.08 41.22 -57.40
C LEU A 370 -27.52 40.64 -56.11
N LEU A 371 -28.17 40.97 -55.00
CA LEU A 371 -28.31 40.12 -53.82
C LEU A 371 -29.42 40.73 -52.96
N THR A 372 -30.66 40.48 -53.38
CA THR A 372 -31.81 40.49 -52.48
C THR A 372 -32.01 39.06 -52.00
N GLU A 373 -32.26 38.94 -50.68
CA GLU A 373 -33.01 37.88 -50.01
C GLU A 373 -32.57 36.42 -50.17
N SER A 374 -32.11 35.81 -49.06
CA SER A 374 -32.99 35.06 -48.16
C SER A 374 -32.16 34.18 -47.22
N TYR A 375 -32.45 34.27 -45.91
CA TYR A 375 -32.81 33.15 -45.02
C TYR A 375 -32.51 33.51 -43.55
N GLU A 376 -33.57 33.87 -42.84
CA GLU A 376 -33.72 33.51 -41.44
C GLU A 376 -33.70 31.96 -41.33
N LEU A 377 -32.87 31.40 -40.46
CA LEU A 377 -33.26 30.29 -39.59
C LEU A 377 -32.22 30.10 -38.47
N ASN A 378 -32.65 30.38 -37.24
CA ASN A 378 -32.45 29.60 -36.02
C ASN A 378 -31.15 28.78 -35.87
N GLN A 379 -30.36 29.10 -34.83
CA GLN A 379 -30.35 28.28 -33.61
C GLN A 379 -29.53 28.93 -32.49
N SER A 380 -30.27 29.44 -31.50
CA SER A 380 -29.84 29.52 -30.11
C SER A 380 -29.59 28.10 -29.57
N GLY A 381 -28.33 27.77 -29.31
CA GLY A 381 -27.92 26.55 -28.61
C GLY A 381 -27.21 26.90 -27.32
N GLY A 382 -27.97 27.32 -26.31
CA GLY A 382 -27.50 27.33 -24.94
C GLY A 382 -27.44 25.90 -24.41
N ILE A 383 -26.23 25.41 -24.11
CA ILE A 383 -26.03 24.26 -23.22
C ILE A 383 -24.82 24.59 -22.33
N TYR A 384 -25.11 25.12 -21.14
CA TYR A 384 -24.26 24.90 -19.98
C TYR A 384 -25.04 24.04 -19.00
N LYS A 385 -24.64 22.78 -18.89
CA LYS A 385 -24.84 21.90 -17.74
C LYS A 385 -23.84 20.74 -17.84
N THR A 386 -22.74 20.80 -17.10
CA THR A 386 -22.45 19.92 -15.95
C THR A 386 -21.24 20.46 -15.22
#